data_AF-A0AAN8T9T4-F1
#
_entry.id   AF-A0AAN8T9T4-F1
#
_cell.length_a   1.000
_cell.length_b   1.000
_cell.length_c   1.000
_cell.angle_alpha   90.00
_cell.angle_beta   90.00
_cell.angle_gamma   90.00
#
_symmetry.space_group_name_H-M   'P 1'
#
loop_
_entity.id
_entity.type
_entity.pdbx_description
1 polymer ?
#
loop_
_entity_poly.entity_id
_entity_poly.type
_entity_poly.pdbx_seq_one_letter_code
_entity_poly.pdbx_strand_id
1 'polypeptide(L)'
;MAILSDYQEENQEQNMNIIEKEEENSSTLAPKEDENSSSTPKEEKLKPNQSNGLDMENYSWGQSLQEVTINVPVPPGTKSRLIIVEFKTNTLKVGLKNQPLILDGEYFKGVKVDECYWSLEDQKEISILLTKQNKSDWWKSLFKGGQEIDTQKVEPEPSKLSDLNTETRAAVEKMMFDQRQKQMGLPSSEEIKNQDMLKQFMEQNPDMAKNFGNAKMMMPNSRMMG
;
A
#
# COMPACT_ATOMS: atom_id res chain seq x y z
N MET A 1 -1.99 15.59 -40.05
CA MET A 1 -1.43 15.77 -38.70
C MET A 1 -2.48 16.16 -37.65
N ALA A 2 -3.75 16.39 -37.98
CA ALA A 2 -4.77 16.83 -37.02
C ALA A 2 -5.46 15.71 -36.22
N ILE A 3 -5.41 14.44 -36.65
CA ILE A 3 -6.22 13.37 -36.01
C ILE A 3 -5.58 12.82 -34.71
N LEU A 4 -4.27 13.03 -34.52
CA LEU A 4 -3.54 12.57 -33.33
C LEU A 4 -3.56 13.58 -32.18
N SER A 5 -3.74 14.88 -32.47
CA SER A 5 -3.92 15.92 -31.45
C SER A 5 -5.28 15.81 -30.79
N ASP A 6 -6.33 15.60 -31.60
CA ASP A 6 -7.71 15.57 -31.12
C ASP A 6 -7.95 14.35 -30.21
N TYR A 7 -7.26 13.22 -30.47
CA TYR A 7 -7.32 12.02 -29.64
C TYR A 7 -6.55 12.17 -28.30
N GLN A 8 -5.57 13.06 -28.23
CA GLN A 8 -4.84 13.34 -26.99
C GLN A 8 -5.56 14.37 -26.12
N GLU A 9 -6.22 15.36 -26.73
CA GLU A 9 -7.04 16.35 -26.03
C GLU A 9 -8.31 15.74 -25.42
N GLU A 10 -9.04 14.87 -26.14
CA GLU A 10 -10.22 14.17 -25.59
C GLU A 10 -9.88 13.29 -24.36
N ASN A 11 -8.70 12.65 -24.34
CA ASN A 11 -8.27 11.82 -23.21
C ASN A 11 -7.79 12.66 -22.02
N GLN A 12 -7.29 13.87 -22.24
CA GLN A 12 -6.93 14.80 -21.16
C GLN A 12 -8.17 15.43 -20.52
N GLU A 13 -9.17 15.80 -21.31
CA GLU A 13 -10.45 16.32 -20.81
C GLU A 13 -11.24 15.26 -20.03
N GLN A 14 -11.18 13.99 -20.44
CA GLN A 14 -11.80 12.89 -19.68
C GLN A 14 -11.11 12.63 -18.34
N ASN A 15 -9.77 12.72 -18.27
CA ASN A 15 -9.03 12.55 -17.02
C ASN A 15 -9.23 13.71 -16.05
N MET A 16 -9.30 14.96 -16.53
CA MET A 16 -9.62 16.12 -15.69
C MET A 16 -11.04 16.04 -15.09
N ASN A 17 -12.02 15.56 -15.87
CA ASN A 17 -13.39 15.34 -15.37
C ASN A 17 -13.49 14.21 -14.31
N ILE A 18 -12.57 13.25 -14.30
CA ILE A 18 -12.51 12.20 -13.27
C ILE A 18 -11.92 12.77 -11.97
N ILE A 19 -10.88 13.60 -12.08
CA ILE A 19 -10.22 14.25 -10.93
C ILE A 19 -11.16 15.25 -10.25
N GLU A 20 -11.91 16.07 -11.01
CA GLU A 20 -12.89 17.01 -10.43
C GLU A 20 -14.06 16.28 -9.74
N LYS A 21 -14.51 15.13 -10.26
CA LYS A 21 -15.55 14.29 -9.62
C LYS A 21 -15.06 13.59 -8.35
N GLU A 22 -13.78 13.29 -8.23
CA GLU A 22 -13.20 12.72 -7.01
C GLU A 22 -12.99 13.79 -5.93
N GLU A 23 -12.66 15.03 -6.30
CA GLU A 23 -12.54 16.14 -5.34
C GLU A 23 -13.90 16.57 -4.76
N GLU A 24 -14.98 16.63 -5.55
CA GLU A 24 -16.33 16.91 -5.04
C GLU A 24 -16.84 15.80 -4.10
N ASN A 25 -16.48 14.53 -4.33
CA ASN A 25 -16.91 13.41 -3.50
C ASN A 25 -16.10 13.28 -2.17
N SER A 26 -14.96 13.97 -2.06
CA SER A 26 -14.14 14.01 -0.85
C SER A 26 -14.58 15.07 0.18
N SER A 27 -15.48 16.00 -0.19
CA SER A 27 -15.76 17.21 0.61
C SER A 27 -17.11 17.22 1.35
N THR A 28 -17.92 16.17 1.27
CA THR A 28 -19.21 16.12 2.00
C THR A 28 -19.42 14.83 2.79
N LEU A 29 -18.64 14.58 3.86
CA LEU A 29 -19.07 13.70 4.96
C LEU A 29 -18.55 14.23 6.31
N ALA A 30 -19.20 15.29 6.79
CA ALA A 30 -19.25 15.62 8.21
C ALA A 30 -20.28 14.69 8.92
N PRO A 31 -20.14 14.46 10.25
CA PRO A 31 -20.66 13.28 10.93
C PRO A 31 -22.18 13.32 11.10
N LYS A 32 -22.87 12.21 10.80
CA LYS A 32 -24.19 11.95 11.36
C LYS A 32 -24.01 11.17 12.66
N GLU A 33 -24.30 11.86 13.75
CA GLU A 33 -24.59 11.26 15.05
C GLU A 33 -25.85 10.40 14.90
N ASP A 34 -25.71 9.09 15.08
CA ASP A 34 -26.80 8.21 15.48
C ASP A 34 -26.47 7.70 16.88
N GLU A 35 -27.08 8.36 17.88
CA GLU A 35 -27.27 7.77 19.19
C GLU A 35 -28.21 6.57 19.05
N ASN A 36 -27.74 5.38 19.43
CA ASN A 36 -28.34 4.51 20.46
C ASN A 36 -27.95 3.04 20.22
N SER A 37 -27.08 2.49 21.09
CA SER A 37 -27.26 1.18 21.75
C SER A 37 -25.93 0.47 22.08
N SER A 38 -25.78 0.21 23.38
CA SER A 38 -24.94 -0.81 24.01
C SER A 38 -23.41 -0.61 24.02
N SER A 39 -22.96 -0.28 25.22
CA SER A 39 -21.63 -0.47 25.79
C SER A 39 -20.91 -1.73 25.30
N THR A 40 -19.88 -1.55 24.48
CA THR A 40 -18.76 -2.49 24.32
C THR A 40 -17.45 -1.71 24.51
N PRO A 41 -16.46 -2.23 25.24
CA PRO A 41 -15.15 -1.57 25.38
C PRO A 41 -14.55 -1.35 24.01
N LYS A 42 -14.02 -0.14 23.73
CA LYS A 42 -13.27 0.16 22.51
C LYS A 42 -12.14 -0.86 22.36
N GLU A 43 -12.31 -1.84 21.48
CA GLU A 43 -11.22 -2.73 21.07
C GLU A 43 -10.15 -1.85 20.42
N GLU A 44 -8.99 -1.74 21.08
CA GLU A 44 -7.82 -1.10 20.50
C GLU A 44 -7.36 -1.92 19.30
N LYS A 45 -7.56 -1.37 18.09
CA LYS A 45 -7.03 -1.95 16.85
C LYS A 45 -5.50 -2.00 16.92
N LEU A 46 -4.93 -3.17 16.67
CA LEU A 46 -3.50 -3.42 16.80
C LEU A 46 -2.72 -2.89 15.60
N LYS A 47 -1.46 -2.52 15.81
CA LYS A 47 -0.56 -2.20 14.69
C LYS A 47 -0.25 -3.51 13.94
N PRO A 48 -0.36 -3.55 12.59
CA PRO A 48 0.01 -4.72 11.81
C PRO A 48 1.50 -5.10 11.98
N ASN A 49 1.81 -6.39 11.80
CA ASN A 49 3.19 -6.89 11.65
C ASN A 49 3.77 -6.50 10.26
N GLN A 50 5.02 -6.89 10.00
CA GLN A 50 5.70 -6.58 8.72
C GLN A 50 4.99 -7.16 7.49
N SER A 51 4.18 -8.20 7.67
CA SER A 51 3.40 -8.83 6.62
C SER A 51 1.95 -8.35 6.61
N ASN A 52 1.64 -7.19 7.22
CA ASN A 52 0.31 -6.59 7.26
C ASN A 52 -0.80 -7.44 7.93
N GLY A 53 -0.42 -8.36 8.80
CA GLY A 53 -1.32 -9.16 9.64
C GLY A 53 -0.93 -9.07 11.11
N LEU A 54 -0.96 -10.19 11.83
CA LEU A 54 -0.59 -10.28 13.25
C LEU A 54 0.25 -11.51 13.57
N ASP A 55 1.08 -11.37 14.60
CA ASP A 55 1.78 -12.46 15.24
C ASP A 55 0.98 -12.89 16.48
N MET A 56 0.50 -14.13 16.50
CA MET A 56 -0.25 -14.73 17.60
C MET A 56 0.64 -15.75 18.33
N GLU A 57 0.14 -16.28 19.45
CA GLU A 57 0.90 -17.25 20.25
C GLU A 57 1.23 -18.55 19.49
N ASN A 58 0.29 -19.03 18.67
CA ASN A 58 0.36 -20.34 18.02
C ASN A 58 0.40 -20.28 16.48
N TYR A 59 0.33 -19.10 15.88
CA TYR A 59 0.49 -18.88 14.45
C TYR A 59 0.83 -17.41 14.18
N SER A 60 1.32 -17.10 12.99
CA SER A 60 1.33 -15.74 12.47
C SER A 60 0.56 -15.73 11.16
N TRP A 61 0.03 -14.56 10.81
CA TRP A 61 -0.55 -14.36 9.50
C TRP A 61 -0.12 -13.02 8.91
N GLY A 62 -0.11 -12.98 7.60
CA GLY A 62 0.15 -11.82 6.79
C GLY A 62 -0.80 -11.76 5.61
N GLN A 63 -0.73 -10.69 4.85
CA GLN A 63 -1.58 -10.51 3.68
C GLN A 63 -1.01 -9.52 2.68
N SER A 64 -1.44 -9.70 1.44
CA SER A 64 -1.48 -8.68 0.39
C SER A 64 -2.95 -8.33 0.10
N LEU A 65 -3.20 -7.49 -0.90
CA LEU A 65 -4.58 -7.28 -1.39
C LEU A 65 -5.21 -8.56 -1.94
N GLN A 66 -4.40 -9.48 -2.47
CA GLN A 66 -4.90 -10.67 -3.17
C GLN A 66 -4.94 -11.92 -2.29
N GLU A 67 -4.03 -12.01 -1.32
CA GLU A 67 -3.74 -13.27 -0.62
C GLU A 67 -3.57 -13.04 0.88
N VAL A 68 -3.74 -14.12 1.64
CA VAL A 68 -3.41 -14.21 3.07
C VAL A 68 -2.44 -15.37 3.25
N THR A 69 -1.32 -15.13 3.95
CA THR A 69 -0.36 -16.17 4.34
C THR A 69 -0.56 -16.50 5.81
N ILE A 70 -0.49 -17.77 6.18
CA ILE A 70 -0.58 -18.21 7.58
C ILE A 70 0.55 -19.20 7.85
N ASN A 71 1.31 -18.95 8.91
CA ASN A 71 2.42 -19.79 9.34
C ASN A 71 2.09 -20.36 10.72
N VAL A 72 2.03 -21.69 10.82
CA VAL A 72 1.67 -22.42 12.04
C VAL A 72 2.84 -23.30 12.46
N PRO A 73 3.60 -22.93 13.51
CA PRO A 73 4.64 -23.77 14.06
C PRO A 73 4.10 -25.12 14.54
N VAL A 74 4.81 -26.20 14.25
CA VAL A 74 4.49 -27.57 14.69
C VAL A 74 5.74 -28.24 15.27
N PRO A 75 5.59 -29.32 16.06
CA PRO A 75 6.73 -30.03 16.62
C PRO A 75 7.74 -30.45 15.54
N PRO A 76 9.05 -30.25 15.72
CA PRO A 76 10.06 -30.64 14.74
C PRO A 76 10.00 -32.13 14.39
N GLY A 77 10.16 -32.46 13.11
CA GLY A 77 10.02 -33.83 12.60
C GLY A 77 8.57 -34.24 12.33
N THR A 78 7.64 -33.29 12.34
CA THR A 78 6.25 -33.53 11.92
C THR A 78 6.25 -34.05 10.48
N LYS A 79 5.41 -35.05 10.21
CA LYS A 79 5.25 -35.61 8.86
C LYS A 79 3.94 -35.13 8.26
N SER A 80 3.92 -34.78 6.98
CA SER A 80 2.74 -34.25 6.29
C SER A 80 1.50 -35.13 6.43
N ARG A 81 1.67 -36.46 6.47
CA ARG A 81 0.56 -37.41 6.68
C ARG A 81 -0.20 -37.26 8.01
N LEU A 82 0.41 -36.59 8.99
CA LEU A 82 -0.17 -36.30 10.31
C LEU A 82 -0.88 -34.96 10.35
N ILE A 83 -0.75 -34.13 9.31
CA ILE A 83 -1.34 -32.81 9.25
C ILE A 83 -2.75 -32.92 8.67
N ILE A 84 -3.66 -32.13 9.23
CA ILE A 84 -5.01 -31.90 8.71
C ILE A 84 -5.06 -30.42 8.33
N VAL A 85 -5.32 -30.13 7.06
CA VAL A 85 -5.68 -28.79 6.57
C VAL A 85 -6.94 -28.94 5.72
N GLU A 86 -8.01 -28.28 6.11
CA GLU A 86 -9.27 -28.26 5.36
C GLU A 86 -9.65 -26.83 5.00
N PHE A 87 -9.68 -26.55 3.71
CA PHE A 87 -10.20 -25.30 3.17
C PHE A 87 -11.68 -25.45 2.83
N LYS A 88 -12.49 -24.50 3.27
CA LYS A 88 -13.82 -24.24 2.71
C LYS A 88 -13.90 -22.77 2.35
N THR A 89 -14.93 -22.36 1.60
CA THR A 89 -15.07 -20.97 1.15
C THR A 89 -14.98 -19.95 2.28
N ASN A 90 -15.54 -20.29 3.45
CA ASN A 90 -15.63 -19.39 4.61
C ASN A 90 -14.91 -19.92 5.85
N THR A 91 -14.33 -21.11 5.85
CA THR A 91 -13.74 -21.69 7.08
C THR A 91 -12.39 -22.35 6.82
N LEU A 92 -11.56 -22.34 7.86
CA LEU A 92 -10.28 -23.06 7.89
C LEU A 92 -10.23 -24.01 9.08
N LYS A 93 -9.71 -25.21 8.85
CA LYS A 93 -9.27 -26.10 9.92
C LYS A 93 -7.82 -26.48 9.70
N VAL A 94 -6.99 -26.36 10.74
CA VAL A 94 -5.58 -26.74 10.74
C VAL A 94 -5.26 -27.45 12.04
N GLY A 95 -4.59 -28.60 11.98
CA GLY A 95 -4.11 -29.28 13.17
C GLY A 95 -3.36 -30.56 12.87
N LEU A 96 -3.04 -31.29 13.93
CA LEU A 96 -2.43 -32.62 13.84
C LEU A 96 -3.48 -33.70 14.11
N LYS A 97 -3.39 -34.82 13.40
CA LYS A 97 -4.26 -35.98 13.60
C LYS A 97 -4.24 -36.41 15.06
N ASN A 98 -5.43 -36.67 15.61
CA ASN A 98 -5.64 -37.07 17.00
C ASN A 98 -5.21 -36.02 18.05
N GLN A 99 -5.11 -34.75 17.66
CA GLN A 99 -4.91 -33.62 18.58
C GLN A 99 -6.01 -32.57 18.37
N PRO A 100 -6.22 -31.65 19.33
CA PRO A 100 -7.04 -30.47 19.10
C PRO A 100 -6.57 -29.68 17.88
N LEU A 101 -7.53 -29.08 17.16
CA LEU A 101 -7.19 -28.19 16.04
C LEU A 101 -6.45 -26.96 16.56
N ILE A 102 -5.40 -26.57 15.84
CA ILE A 102 -4.63 -25.36 16.12
C ILE A 102 -5.41 -24.14 15.62
N LEU A 103 -6.04 -24.26 14.45
CA LEU A 103 -6.95 -23.28 13.88
C LEU A 103 -8.29 -23.97 13.55
N ASP A 104 -9.39 -23.40 14.02
CA ASP A 104 -10.76 -23.78 13.63
C ASP A 104 -11.62 -22.52 13.68
N GLY A 105 -11.94 -21.95 12.52
CA GLY A 105 -12.61 -20.65 12.48
C GLY A 105 -13.20 -20.29 11.14
N GLU A 106 -14.16 -19.35 11.18
CA GLU A 106 -14.73 -18.72 9.99
C GLU A 106 -13.88 -17.51 9.59
N TYR A 107 -13.39 -17.48 8.35
CA TYR A 107 -12.61 -16.37 7.81
C TYR A 107 -13.35 -15.04 7.94
N PHE A 108 -12.57 -13.96 8.03
CA PHE A 108 -13.13 -12.62 7.94
C PHE A 108 -13.95 -12.40 6.65
N LYS A 109 -13.45 -12.88 5.50
CA LYS A 109 -14.14 -12.87 4.19
C LYS A 109 -13.87 -14.17 3.40
N GLY A 110 -14.63 -14.39 2.34
CA GLY A 110 -14.53 -15.62 1.53
C GLY A 110 -13.22 -15.76 0.76
N VAL A 111 -12.79 -17.01 0.57
CA VAL A 111 -11.59 -17.40 -0.20
C VAL A 111 -11.95 -18.25 -1.41
N LYS A 112 -11.08 -18.24 -2.43
CA LYS A 112 -11.17 -19.14 -3.59
C LYS A 112 -10.45 -20.44 -3.27
N VAL A 113 -11.19 -21.43 -2.81
CA VAL A 113 -10.65 -22.71 -2.29
C VAL A 113 -9.72 -23.41 -3.29
N ASP A 114 -10.05 -23.39 -4.58
CA ASP A 114 -9.25 -24.04 -5.63
C ASP A 114 -7.88 -23.36 -5.86
N GLU A 115 -7.72 -22.12 -5.38
CA GLU A 115 -6.49 -21.33 -5.42
C GLU A 115 -5.83 -21.24 -4.02
N CYS A 116 -6.25 -22.07 -3.06
CA CYS A 116 -5.61 -22.18 -1.75
C CYS A 116 -4.71 -23.42 -1.69
N TYR A 117 -3.56 -23.31 -1.04
CA TYR A 117 -2.68 -24.45 -0.82
C TYR A 117 -1.95 -24.36 0.51
N TRP A 118 -1.37 -25.48 0.93
CA TRP A 118 -0.52 -25.53 2.11
C TRP A 118 0.71 -26.39 1.83
N SER A 119 1.77 -26.13 2.59
CA SER A 119 3.00 -26.92 2.58
C SER A 119 3.53 -27.09 4.02
N LEU A 120 4.42 -28.05 4.19
CA LEU A 120 5.15 -28.26 5.43
C LEU A 120 6.61 -27.91 5.20
N GLU A 121 7.07 -26.85 5.83
CA GLU A 121 8.43 -26.32 5.72
C GLU A 121 9.30 -26.91 6.83
N ASP A 122 10.47 -27.44 6.45
CA ASP A 122 11.48 -28.01 7.35
C ASP A 122 10.98 -29.04 8.38
N GLN A 123 9.81 -29.66 8.14
CA GLN A 123 9.12 -30.55 9.09
C GLN A 123 8.81 -29.90 10.45
N LYS A 124 8.69 -28.57 10.49
CA LYS A 124 8.47 -27.80 11.74
C LYS A 124 7.47 -26.65 11.60
N GLU A 125 7.03 -26.31 10.39
CA GLU A 125 6.09 -25.21 10.18
C GLU A 125 5.11 -25.51 9.04
N ILE A 126 3.82 -25.30 9.28
CA ILE A 126 2.79 -25.37 8.23
C ILE A 126 2.64 -23.98 7.64
N SER A 127 2.88 -23.87 6.33
CA SER A 127 2.75 -22.64 5.57
C SER A 127 1.51 -22.74 4.68
N ILE A 128 0.58 -21.81 4.83
CA ILE A 128 -0.73 -21.81 4.16
C ILE A 128 -0.86 -20.53 3.35
N LEU A 129 -1.26 -20.67 2.08
CA LEU A 129 -1.67 -19.55 1.24
C LEU A 129 -3.16 -19.63 0.97
N LEU A 130 -3.88 -18.56 1.30
CA LEU A 130 -5.29 -18.38 0.96
C LEU A 130 -5.43 -17.31 -0.11
N THR A 131 -6.15 -17.61 -1.19
CA THR A 131 -6.49 -16.60 -2.20
C THR A 131 -7.84 -15.97 -1.88
N LYS A 132 -7.88 -14.64 -1.72
CA LYS A 132 -9.10 -13.91 -1.40
C LYS A 132 -10.07 -13.93 -2.60
N GLN A 133 -11.38 -14.00 -2.30
CA GLN A 133 -12.39 -13.77 -3.35
C GLN A 133 -12.44 -12.30 -3.77
N ASN A 134 -12.43 -11.38 -2.80
CA ASN A 134 -12.28 -9.95 -3.06
C ASN A 134 -10.80 -9.56 -2.96
N LYS A 135 -10.22 -9.15 -4.08
CA LYS A 135 -8.80 -8.78 -4.21
C LYS A 135 -8.52 -7.27 -4.04
N SER A 136 -9.49 -6.53 -3.50
CA SER A 136 -9.36 -5.08 -3.27
C SER A 136 -9.40 -4.70 -1.78
N ASP A 137 -9.56 -5.67 -0.89
CA ASP A 137 -9.80 -5.42 0.54
C ASP A 137 -8.69 -5.96 1.45
N TRP A 138 -8.22 -5.10 2.34
CA TRP A 138 -7.46 -5.51 3.51
C TRP A 138 -8.36 -6.18 4.54
N TRP A 139 -7.92 -7.34 5.04
CA TRP A 139 -8.62 -8.03 6.11
C TRP A 139 -8.19 -7.41 7.44
N LYS A 140 -9.16 -7.02 8.26
CA LYS A 140 -8.85 -6.49 9.60
C LYS A 140 -8.54 -7.60 10.59
N SER A 141 -8.93 -8.83 10.33
CA SER A 141 -8.60 -10.01 11.15
C SER A 141 -8.52 -11.26 10.26
N LEU A 142 -7.91 -12.34 10.75
CA LEU A 142 -7.91 -13.62 10.04
C LEU A 142 -9.29 -14.29 10.09
N PHE A 143 -9.88 -14.34 11.29
CA PHE A 143 -11.19 -14.93 11.56
C PHE A 143 -12.19 -13.89 12.07
N LYS A 144 -13.49 -14.16 11.88
CA LYS A 144 -14.56 -13.32 12.44
C LYS A 144 -14.48 -13.31 13.98
N GLY A 145 -14.58 -12.12 14.57
CA GLY A 145 -14.49 -11.93 16.03
C GLY A 145 -13.10 -12.17 16.61
N GLY A 146 -12.07 -12.35 15.77
CA GLY A 146 -10.67 -12.36 16.21
C GLY A 146 -10.10 -10.95 16.38
N GLN A 147 -8.88 -10.85 16.90
CA GLN A 147 -8.20 -9.56 17.09
C GLN A 147 -8.04 -8.81 15.78
N GLU A 148 -8.34 -7.50 15.82
CA GLU A 148 -8.33 -6.65 14.64
C GLU A 148 -7.06 -5.79 14.54
N ILE A 149 -6.55 -5.64 13.33
CA ILE A 149 -5.51 -4.68 12.97
C ILE A 149 -6.10 -3.34 12.54
N ASP A 150 -5.31 -2.29 12.71
CA ASP A 150 -5.54 -0.99 12.12
C ASP A 150 -5.13 -1.01 10.64
N THR A 151 -6.09 -1.22 9.75
CA THR A 151 -5.86 -1.30 8.30
C THR A 151 -5.35 0.02 7.70
N GLN A 152 -5.43 1.14 8.41
CA GLN A 152 -4.83 2.41 7.95
C GLN A 152 -3.30 2.42 8.06
N LYS A 153 -2.72 1.49 8.83
CA LYS A 153 -1.27 1.35 9.03
C LYS A 153 -0.66 0.21 8.22
N VAL A 154 -1.44 -0.39 7.32
CA VAL A 154 -0.97 -1.41 6.39
C VAL A 154 -0.13 -0.76 5.30
N GLU A 155 1.02 -1.33 5.02
CA GLU A 155 1.92 -0.87 3.98
C GLU A 155 1.66 -1.69 2.71
N PRO A 156 1.11 -1.09 1.63
CA PRO A 156 0.91 -1.81 0.39
C PRO A 156 2.24 -2.27 -0.17
N GLU A 157 2.28 -3.48 -0.72
CA GLU A 157 3.42 -3.98 -1.49
C GLU A 157 3.81 -2.91 -2.52
N PRO A 158 5.09 -2.50 -2.61
CA PRO A 158 5.51 -1.59 -3.66
C PRO A 158 5.20 -2.29 -4.99
N SER A 159 4.25 -1.75 -5.74
CA SER A 159 3.85 -2.27 -7.05
C SER A 159 5.12 -2.63 -7.80
N LYS A 160 5.25 -3.89 -8.21
CA LYS A 160 6.42 -4.33 -8.96
C LYS A 160 6.50 -3.48 -10.21
N LEU A 161 7.40 -2.50 -10.21
CA LEU A 161 7.59 -1.58 -11.33
C LEU A 161 7.95 -2.31 -12.64
N SER A 162 8.28 -3.61 -12.56
CA SER A 162 8.47 -4.50 -13.70
C SER A 162 7.21 -4.76 -14.52
N ASP A 163 6.03 -4.64 -13.91
CA ASP A 163 4.75 -5.01 -14.54
C ASP A 163 4.10 -3.81 -15.26
N LEU A 164 4.68 -2.63 -15.10
CA LEU A 164 4.29 -1.40 -15.79
C LEU A 164 5.10 -1.23 -17.08
N ASN A 165 4.45 -0.75 -18.15
CA ASN A 165 5.17 -0.34 -19.35
C ASN A 165 6.21 0.75 -19.02
N THR A 166 7.24 0.92 -19.84
CA THR A 166 8.39 1.80 -19.56
C THR A 166 7.99 3.25 -19.25
N GLU A 167 6.89 3.73 -19.85
CA GLU A 167 6.39 5.09 -19.67
C GLU A 167 5.66 5.28 -18.33
N THR A 168 4.72 4.38 -18.00
CA THR A 168 4.01 4.39 -16.71
C THR A 168 4.97 4.16 -15.55
N ARG A 169 5.98 3.32 -15.73
CA ARG A 169 7.05 3.09 -14.75
C ARG A 169 7.79 4.38 -14.41
N ALA A 170 8.24 5.12 -15.43
CA ALA A 170 8.96 6.38 -15.25
C ALA A 170 8.10 7.46 -14.56
N ALA A 171 6.80 7.51 -14.89
CA ALA A 171 5.86 8.42 -14.23
C ALA A 171 5.68 8.09 -12.74
N VAL A 172 5.53 6.81 -12.40
CA VAL A 172 5.39 6.35 -11.00
C VAL A 172 6.70 6.55 -10.22
N GLU A 173 7.86 6.23 -10.80
CA GLU A 173 9.19 6.50 -10.21
C GLU A 173 9.37 8.01 -9.93
N LYS A 174 9.02 8.87 -10.89
CA LYS A 174 9.04 10.33 -10.72
C LYS A 174 8.13 10.77 -9.58
N MET A 175 6.89 10.26 -9.54
CA MET A 175 5.92 10.63 -8.51
C MET A 175 6.38 10.20 -7.11
N MET A 176 6.92 8.98 -6.97
CA MET A 176 7.48 8.49 -5.71
C MET A 176 8.69 9.32 -5.26
N PHE A 177 9.58 9.70 -6.18
CA PHE A 177 10.71 10.57 -5.90
C PHE A 177 10.24 11.96 -5.44
N ASP A 178 9.32 12.57 -6.18
CA ASP A 178 8.79 13.92 -5.88
C ASP A 178 8.08 13.95 -4.52
N GLN A 179 7.31 12.91 -4.19
CA GLN A 179 6.64 12.78 -2.90
C GLN A 179 7.65 12.66 -1.74
N ARG A 180 8.73 11.89 -1.93
CA ARG A 180 9.80 11.76 -0.93
C ARG A 180 10.57 13.06 -0.75
N GLN A 181 10.92 13.73 -1.83
CA GLN A 181 11.60 15.04 -1.80
C GLN A 181 10.75 16.08 -1.06
N LYS A 182 9.44 16.13 -1.35
CA LYS A 182 8.50 17.03 -0.67
C LYS A 182 8.45 16.81 0.84
N GLN A 183 8.44 15.55 1.30
CA GLN A 183 8.48 15.24 2.74
C GLN A 183 9.81 15.67 3.39
N MET A 184 10.92 15.61 2.64
CA MET A 184 12.23 16.04 3.11
C MET A 184 12.49 17.55 2.90
N GLY A 185 11.53 18.31 2.35
CA GLY A 185 11.72 19.71 1.98
C GLY A 185 12.78 19.92 0.89
N LEU A 186 13.06 18.89 0.09
CA LEU A 186 14.02 18.88 -0.99
C LEU A 186 13.33 19.16 -2.34
N PRO A 187 14.07 19.65 -3.36
CA PRO A 187 13.50 19.97 -4.66
C PRO A 187 13.02 18.72 -5.41
N SER A 188 11.90 18.87 -6.13
CA SER A 188 11.30 17.82 -6.98
C SER A 188 12.14 17.51 -8.22
N SER A 189 11.81 16.45 -8.94
CA SER A 189 12.46 16.03 -10.18
C SER A 189 12.49 17.13 -11.24
N GLU A 190 11.41 17.92 -11.35
CA GLU A 190 11.33 19.02 -12.32
C GLU A 190 12.21 20.19 -11.91
N GLU A 191 12.24 20.52 -10.63
CA GLU A 191 13.09 21.58 -10.09
C GLU A 191 14.57 21.23 -10.23
N ILE A 192 14.94 19.96 -9.99
CA ILE A 192 16.30 19.47 -10.21
C ILE A 192 16.67 19.58 -11.70
N LYS A 193 15.82 19.09 -12.60
CA LYS A 193 16.05 19.20 -14.06
C LYS A 193 16.19 20.65 -14.51
N ASN A 194 15.34 21.54 -14.00
CA ASN A 194 15.39 22.97 -14.33
C ASN A 194 16.67 23.63 -13.78
N GLN A 195 17.08 23.29 -12.57
CA GLN A 195 18.33 23.77 -11.99
C GLN A 195 19.55 23.27 -12.79
N ASP A 196 19.56 22.02 -13.21
CA ASP A 196 20.66 21.45 -13.98
C ASP A 196 20.73 22.04 -15.40
N MET A 197 19.59 22.24 -16.06
CA MET A 197 19.54 22.93 -17.35
C MET A 197 20.04 24.37 -17.23
N LEU A 198 19.65 25.08 -16.17
CA LEU A 198 20.11 26.45 -15.91
C LEU A 198 21.62 26.50 -15.65
N LYS A 199 22.16 25.56 -14.86
CA LYS A 199 23.60 25.44 -14.62
C LYS A 199 24.36 25.18 -15.92
N GLN A 200 23.91 24.22 -16.72
CA GLN A 200 24.54 23.89 -17.99
C GLN A 200 24.51 25.09 -18.96
N PHE A 201 23.40 25.83 -18.99
CA PHE A 201 23.28 27.04 -19.78
C PHE A 201 24.23 28.16 -19.30
N MET A 202 24.39 28.34 -17.98
CA MET A 202 25.33 29.30 -17.39
C MET A 202 26.80 28.94 -17.67
N GLU A 203 27.15 27.65 -17.64
CA GLU A 203 28.50 27.17 -17.96
C GLU A 203 28.84 27.38 -19.45
N GLN A 204 27.88 27.16 -20.34
CA GLN A 204 28.05 27.37 -21.77
C GLN A 204 27.99 28.84 -22.20
N ASN A 205 27.45 29.73 -21.35
CA ASN A 205 27.34 31.16 -21.61
C ASN A 205 27.98 31.98 -20.46
N PRO A 206 29.33 32.02 -20.38
CA PRO A 206 30.06 32.66 -19.27
C PRO A 206 29.75 34.14 -19.09
N ASP A 207 29.44 34.86 -20.17
CA ASP A 207 29.06 36.28 -20.13
C ASP A 207 27.67 36.50 -19.52
N MET A 208 26.76 35.54 -19.67
CA MET A 208 25.45 35.61 -19.04
C MET A 208 25.53 35.25 -17.55
N ALA A 209 26.37 34.27 -17.17
CA ALA A 209 26.64 33.93 -15.77
C ALA A 209 27.19 35.12 -14.95
N LYS A 210 28.05 35.95 -15.57
CA LYS A 210 28.54 37.20 -14.97
C LYS A 210 27.43 38.23 -14.73
N ASN A 211 26.42 38.31 -15.59
CA ASN A 211 25.28 39.22 -15.43
C ASN A 211 24.26 38.71 -14.40
N PHE A 212 24.03 37.40 -14.29
CA PHE A 212 23.14 36.80 -13.28
C PHE A 212 23.69 36.93 -11.85
N GLY A 213 25.00 36.84 -11.66
CA GLY A 213 25.64 37.10 -10.36
C GLY A 213 25.39 38.52 -9.82
N ASN A 214 25.28 39.50 -10.73
CA ASN A 214 24.99 40.89 -10.38
C ASN A 214 23.48 41.16 -10.12
N ALA A 215 22.58 40.39 -10.72
CA ALA A 215 21.13 40.57 -10.53
C ALA A 215 20.64 40.20 -9.12
N LYS A 216 21.37 39.37 -8.37
CA LYS A 216 21.06 39.04 -6.97
C LYS A 216 21.55 40.10 -5.96
N MET A 217 22.36 41.07 -6.41
CA MET A 217 22.87 42.19 -5.60
C MET A 217 22.05 43.48 -5.73
N MET A 218 20.84 43.42 -6.28
CA MET A 218 19.93 44.56 -6.38
C MET A 218 18.55 44.23 -5.79
N MET A 219 18.52 43.77 -4.55
CA MET A 219 17.34 43.97 -3.70
C MET A 219 17.54 45.30 -2.96
N PRO A 220 16.70 46.33 -3.16
CA PRO A 220 16.74 47.51 -2.31
C PRO A 220 16.41 47.06 -0.89
N ASN A 221 17.38 47.24 0.00
CA ASN A 221 17.21 47.10 1.44
C ASN A 221 16.25 48.20 1.88
N SER A 222 14.93 47.95 1.86
CA SER A 222 13.96 48.88 2.41
C SER A 222 14.01 48.79 3.93
N ARG A 223 15.02 49.45 4.49
CA ARG A 223 15.16 49.75 5.91
C ARG A 223 15.27 51.27 6.01
N MET A 224 14.39 51.84 6.83
CA MET A 224 14.30 53.23 7.28
C MET A 224 13.43 54.20 6.44
N MET A 225 12.20 54.41 6.89
CA MET A 225 11.73 55.63 7.55
C MET A 225 10.63 55.14 8.52
N GLY A 226 10.61 55.46 9.79
CA GLY A 226 10.66 56.79 10.41
C GLY A 226 9.39 56.89 11.24
#